data_AF-A0A850BSN7-F1
#
_entry.id   AF-A0A850BSN7-F1
#
_cell.length_a   1.000
_cell.length_b   1.000
_cell.length_c   1.000
_cell.angle_alpha   90.00
_cell.angle_beta   90.00
_cell.angle_gamma   90.00
#
_symmetry.space_group_name_H-M   'P 1'
#
loop_
_entity.id
_entity.type
_entity.pdbx_description
1 polymer ?
#
loop_
_entity_poly.entity_id
_entity_poly.type
_entity_poly.pdbx_seq_one_letter_code
_entity_poly.pdbx_strand_id
1 'polypeptide(L)'
;MAASFGKAQPDVVEQLRKALRVPARYRAFLLAADPIDVETVTPIERVRLVSSDKLVAEQLNVKGDGTPEIPGWRKTWIIIARSALLGDPYFLDISKLDAEGDCPVYTCMLGTDSLKPELCASSFQQFLRILATSMEVASGFGEAVLDDDDEATFRETLAPKIKTIDSAALRAGHWT
;
A
#
# COMPACT_ATOMS: atom_id res chain seq x y z
N MET A 1 -17.88 6.16 -4.01
CA MET A 1 -18.38 5.67 -2.71
C MET A 1 -17.54 6.34 -1.63
N ALA A 2 -18.11 6.67 -0.46
CA ALA A 2 -17.31 7.30 0.60
C ALA A 2 -16.41 6.25 1.27
N ALA A 3 -15.17 6.60 1.59
CA ALA A 3 -14.25 5.71 2.28
C ALA A 3 -14.83 5.28 3.63
N SER A 4 -14.80 3.97 3.92
CA SER A 4 -15.35 3.39 5.14
C SER A 4 -14.27 2.68 5.96
N PHE A 5 -14.13 3.12 7.21
CA PHE A 5 -13.25 2.52 8.20
C PHE A 5 -14.07 1.87 9.32
N GLY A 6 -13.61 0.72 9.76
CA GLY A 6 -14.11 0.00 10.92
C GLY A 6 -13.04 -0.15 12.00
N LYS A 7 -13.23 -1.15 12.86
CA LYS A 7 -12.20 -1.60 13.81
C LYS A 7 -12.12 -3.12 13.70
N ALA A 8 -10.93 -3.63 13.43
CA ALA A 8 -10.73 -5.07 13.35
C ALA A 8 -10.99 -5.70 14.72
N GLN A 9 -11.57 -6.90 14.72
CA GLN A 9 -11.72 -7.64 15.97
C GLN A 9 -10.33 -8.09 16.48
N PRO A 10 -10.06 -8.01 17.81
CA PRO A 10 -8.74 -8.35 18.34
C PRO A 10 -8.26 -9.78 18.02
N ASP A 11 -9.19 -10.73 17.93
CA ASP A 11 -8.93 -12.12 17.57
C ASP A 11 -8.49 -12.26 16.10
N VAL A 12 -9.14 -11.53 15.17
CA VAL A 12 -8.71 -11.46 13.76
C VAL A 12 -7.29 -10.92 13.67
N VAL A 13 -6.98 -9.83 14.38
CA VAL A 13 -5.64 -9.23 14.39
C VAL A 13 -4.59 -10.19 14.98
N GLU A 14 -4.95 -10.95 16.01
CA GLU A 14 -4.08 -11.98 16.59
C GLU A 14 -3.86 -13.16 15.63
N GLN A 15 -4.89 -13.55 14.86
CA GLN A 15 -4.75 -14.56 13.80
C GLN A 15 -3.80 -14.07 12.70
N LEU A 16 -3.96 -12.82 12.24
CA LEU A 16 -3.05 -12.20 11.26
C LEU A 16 -1.62 -12.15 11.79
N ARG A 17 -1.42 -11.85 13.08
CA ARG A 17 -0.09 -11.88 13.72
C ARG A 17 0.56 -13.25 13.63
N LYS A 18 -0.21 -14.33 13.81
CA LYS A 18 0.30 -15.71 13.75
C LYS A 18 0.55 -16.16 12.31
N ALA A 19 -0.40 -15.90 11.41
CA ALA A 19 -0.38 -16.39 10.05
C ALA A 19 0.61 -15.61 9.16
N LEU A 20 0.57 -14.27 9.24
CA LEU A 20 1.29 -13.38 8.34
C LEU A 20 2.41 -12.61 9.03
N ARG A 21 2.55 -12.75 10.35
CA ARG A 21 3.54 -12.01 11.16
C ARG A 21 3.41 -10.49 11.00
N VAL A 22 2.17 -10.00 10.87
CA VAL A 22 1.92 -8.56 10.66
C VAL A 22 2.57 -7.70 11.77
N PRO A 23 3.25 -6.59 11.39
CA PRO A 23 3.99 -5.74 12.33
C PRO A 23 3.10 -5.01 13.35
N ALA A 24 3.70 -4.57 14.45
CA ALA A 24 2.97 -3.91 15.54
C ALA A 24 2.23 -2.64 15.08
N ARG A 25 2.87 -1.78 14.26
CA ARG A 25 2.24 -0.56 13.73
C ARG A 25 1.05 -0.86 12.82
N TYR A 26 1.19 -1.85 11.94
CA TYR A 26 0.09 -2.27 11.07
C TYR A 26 -1.08 -2.86 11.86
N ARG A 27 -0.82 -3.68 12.89
CA ARG A 27 -1.87 -4.20 13.79
C ARG A 27 -2.60 -3.07 14.52
N ALA A 28 -1.87 -2.07 15.02
CA ALA A 28 -2.48 -0.93 15.69
C ALA A 28 -3.40 -0.14 14.75
N PHE A 29 -3.00 0.03 13.49
CA PHE A 29 -3.84 0.61 12.46
C PHE A 29 -5.14 -0.19 12.27
N LEU A 30 -5.07 -1.51 12.06
CA LEU A 30 -6.27 -2.34 11.87
C LEU A 30 -7.23 -2.28 13.08
N LEU A 31 -6.71 -2.29 14.31
CA LEU A 31 -7.54 -2.18 15.51
C LEU A 31 -8.23 -0.81 15.64
N ALA A 32 -7.62 0.25 15.13
CA ALA A 32 -8.12 1.61 15.25
C ALA A 32 -9.01 2.04 14.06
N ALA A 33 -8.65 1.59 12.86
CA ALA A 33 -9.18 2.04 11.57
C ALA A 33 -9.00 0.96 10.49
N ASP A 34 -9.70 -0.17 10.63
CA ASP A 34 -9.70 -1.24 9.62
C ASP A 34 -10.27 -0.73 8.29
N PRO A 35 -9.56 -0.83 7.15
CA PRO A 35 -10.02 -0.26 5.88
C PRO A 35 -11.06 -1.15 5.18
N ILE A 36 -12.31 -1.10 5.64
CA ILE A 36 -13.41 -1.95 5.14
C ILE A 36 -13.70 -1.70 3.66
N ASP A 37 -13.72 -0.43 3.26
CA ASP A 37 -13.87 0.00 1.86
C ASP A 37 -13.13 1.32 1.67
N VAL A 38 -11.82 1.25 1.45
CA VAL A 38 -10.94 2.42 1.36
C VAL A 38 -10.11 2.33 0.10
N GLU A 39 -10.36 3.26 -0.81
CA GLU A 39 -9.61 3.44 -2.05
C GLU A 39 -9.25 4.91 -2.22
N THR A 40 -8.01 5.20 -2.61
CA THR A 40 -7.64 6.55 -3.06
C THR A 40 -8.16 6.81 -4.46
N VAL A 41 -8.70 7.99 -4.69
CA VAL A 41 -9.11 8.51 -5.99
C VAL A 41 -8.16 9.64 -6.35
N THR A 42 -7.09 9.30 -7.09
CA THR A 42 -6.15 10.29 -7.64
C THR A 42 -6.03 10.12 -9.16
N PRO A 43 -5.50 11.12 -9.90
CA PRO A 43 -5.29 11.03 -11.34
C PRO A 43 -4.41 9.86 -11.76
N ILE A 44 -3.28 9.67 -11.06
CA ILE A 44 -2.19 8.80 -11.53
C ILE A 44 -2.21 7.39 -10.91
N GLU A 45 -2.88 7.22 -9.79
CA GLU A 45 -2.94 5.95 -9.07
C GLU A 45 -4.15 5.87 -8.14
N ARG A 46 -4.70 4.66 -8.00
CA ARG A 46 -5.79 4.38 -7.07
C ARG A 46 -5.42 3.19 -6.22
N VAL A 47 -5.10 3.43 -4.96
CA VAL A 47 -4.69 2.39 -4.02
C VAL A 47 -5.91 1.96 -3.20
N ARG A 48 -6.34 0.70 -3.37
CA ARG A 48 -7.38 0.07 -2.56
C ARG A 48 -6.74 -0.73 -1.43
N LEU A 49 -6.94 -0.27 -0.20
CA LEU A 49 -6.46 -0.97 1.00
C LEU A 49 -7.30 -2.24 1.26
N VAL A 50 -6.67 -3.25 1.85
CA VAL A 50 -7.28 -4.56 2.10
C VAL A 50 -7.71 -4.64 3.57
N SER A 51 -8.99 -4.93 3.80
CA SER A 51 -9.57 -5.09 5.13
C SER A 51 -9.02 -6.32 5.86
N SER A 52 -9.02 -6.27 7.20
CA SER A 52 -8.40 -7.29 8.04
C SER A 52 -8.94 -8.71 7.80
N ASP A 53 -10.23 -8.86 7.52
CA ASP A 53 -10.92 -10.12 7.22
C ASP A 53 -10.51 -10.73 5.87
N LYS A 54 -10.01 -9.92 4.94
CA LYS A 54 -9.62 -10.35 3.58
C LYS A 54 -8.12 -10.54 3.43
N LEU A 55 -7.29 -10.01 4.34
CA LEU A 55 -5.83 -10.01 4.22
C LEU A 55 -5.23 -11.39 3.95
N VAL A 56 -5.71 -12.45 4.61
CA VAL A 56 -5.16 -13.80 4.39
C VAL A 56 -5.45 -14.30 2.98
N ALA A 57 -6.68 -14.10 2.50
CA ALA A 57 -7.09 -14.51 1.16
C ALA A 57 -6.43 -13.67 0.06
N GLU A 58 -6.01 -12.45 0.40
CA GLU A 58 -5.35 -11.53 -0.53
C GLU A 58 -3.89 -11.90 -0.81
N GLN A 59 -3.26 -12.66 0.09
CA GLN A 59 -1.86 -13.04 -0.10
C GLN A 59 -1.73 -13.95 -1.32
N LEU A 60 -0.62 -13.80 -2.02
CA LEU A 60 -0.29 -14.71 -3.12
C LEU A 60 -0.08 -16.11 -2.55
N ASN A 61 -0.80 -17.08 -3.11
CA ASN A 61 -0.81 -18.44 -2.62
C ASN A 61 0.61 -19.03 -2.59
N VAL A 62 0.77 -19.97 -1.68
CA VAL A 62 1.96 -20.79 -1.57
C VAL A 62 1.60 -22.16 -2.12
N LYS A 63 2.44 -22.71 -3.00
CA LYS A 63 2.31 -24.09 -3.47
C LYS A 63 2.42 -25.06 -2.28
N GLY A 64 1.92 -26.28 -2.44
CA GLY A 64 1.94 -27.31 -1.38
C GLY A 64 3.34 -27.67 -0.84
N ASP A 65 4.40 -27.31 -1.55
CA ASP A 65 5.81 -27.45 -1.15
C ASP A 65 6.36 -26.25 -0.34
N GLY A 66 5.52 -25.26 -0.05
CA GLY A 66 5.92 -24.07 0.68
C GLY A 66 6.60 -23.01 -0.17
N THR A 67 6.70 -23.18 -1.49
CA THR A 67 7.21 -22.17 -2.43
C THR A 67 6.11 -21.19 -2.87
N PRO A 68 6.39 -19.88 -2.96
CA PRO A 68 5.41 -18.93 -3.49
C PRO A 68 5.00 -19.31 -4.92
N GLU A 69 3.71 -19.18 -5.23
CA GLU A 69 3.20 -19.50 -6.56
C GLU A 69 3.81 -18.59 -7.63
N ILE A 70 4.08 -17.34 -7.26
CA ILE A 70 4.79 -16.36 -8.09
C ILE A 70 6.31 -16.47 -7.83
N PRO A 71 7.12 -16.84 -8.85
CA PRO A 71 8.58 -16.86 -8.73
C PRO A 71 9.13 -15.51 -8.26
N GLY A 72 10.04 -15.54 -7.28
CA GLY A 72 10.67 -14.34 -6.72
C GLY A 72 9.86 -13.64 -5.62
N TRP A 73 8.58 -13.99 -5.41
CA TRP A 73 7.82 -13.48 -4.27
C TRP A 73 8.43 -13.97 -2.96
N ARG A 74 8.37 -13.17 -1.90
CA ARG A 74 8.97 -13.51 -0.60
C ARG A 74 7.91 -13.70 0.47
N LYS A 75 8.11 -14.67 1.37
CA LYS A 75 7.22 -14.89 2.54
C LYS A 75 7.16 -13.70 3.49
N THR A 76 8.13 -12.78 3.41
CA THR A 76 8.16 -11.54 4.19
C THR A 76 7.47 -10.37 3.48
N TRP A 77 6.89 -10.59 2.31
CA TRP A 77 6.12 -9.59 1.59
C TRP A 77 4.64 -9.83 1.82
N ILE A 78 4.03 -8.94 2.60
CA ILE A 78 2.63 -9.04 3.03
C ILE A 78 1.82 -8.00 2.27
N ILE A 79 0.93 -8.45 1.39
CA ILE A 79 0.04 -7.58 0.62
C ILE A 79 -0.93 -6.89 1.57
N ILE A 80 -1.02 -5.57 1.43
CA ILE A 80 -1.89 -4.70 2.25
C ILE A 80 -2.79 -3.81 1.41
N ALA A 81 -2.52 -3.68 0.11
CA ALA A 81 -3.33 -2.93 -0.83
C ALA A 81 -3.10 -3.42 -2.27
N ARG A 82 -3.93 -2.96 -3.20
CA ARG A 82 -3.71 -3.11 -4.63
C ARG A 82 -3.94 -1.82 -5.39
N SER A 83 -3.25 -1.65 -6.51
CA SER A 83 -3.69 -0.70 -7.53
C SER A 83 -5.05 -1.15 -8.05
N ALA A 84 -6.04 -0.27 -7.96
CA ALA A 84 -7.36 -0.47 -8.56
C ALA A 84 -7.34 -0.25 -10.08
N LEU A 85 -6.25 0.31 -10.62
CA LEU A 85 -6.05 0.50 -12.06
C LEU A 85 -5.46 -0.76 -12.71
N LEU A 86 -4.38 -1.30 -12.12
CA LEU A 86 -3.60 -2.39 -12.74
C LEU A 86 -3.62 -3.71 -11.96
N GLY A 87 -4.13 -3.72 -10.72
CA GLY A 87 -4.16 -4.91 -9.85
C GLY A 87 -2.84 -5.22 -9.13
N ASP A 88 -1.79 -4.42 -9.39
CA ASP A 88 -0.47 -4.61 -8.80
C ASP A 88 -0.50 -4.49 -7.26
N PRO A 89 0.20 -5.37 -6.53
CA PRO A 89 0.16 -5.39 -5.08
C PRO A 89 1.02 -4.30 -4.46
N TYR A 90 0.48 -3.67 -3.42
CA TYR A 90 1.26 -2.91 -2.45
C TYR A 90 1.47 -3.79 -1.21
N PHE A 91 2.71 -3.94 -0.78
CA PHE A 91 3.08 -4.89 0.26
C PHE A 91 4.10 -4.33 1.25
N LEU A 92 3.99 -4.76 2.50
CA LEU A 92 4.96 -4.55 3.55
C LEU A 92 6.14 -5.51 3.37
N ASP A 93 7.38 -5.03 3.48
CA ASP A 93 8.54 -5.91 3.65
C ASP A 93 8.89 -6.08 5.12
N ILE A 94 8.28 -7.08 5.77
CA ILE A 94 8.43 -7.31 7.22
C ILE A 94 9.82 -7.86 7.60
N SER A 95 10.72 -8.07 6.63
CA SER A 95 12.13 -8.34 6.91
C SER A 95 12.91 -7.07 7.28
N LYS A 96 12.32 -5.88 7.05
CA LYS A 96 12.94 -4.57 7.25
C LYS A 96 12.22 -3.76 8.33
N LEU A 97 11.89 -4.40 9.44
CA LEU A 97 11.25 -3.74 10.58
C LEU A 97 12.18 -2.70 11.21
N ASP A 98 11.60 -1.56 11.56
CA ASP A 98 12.26 -0.60 12.44
C ASP A 98 12.02 -0.95 13.93
N ALA A 99 12.57 -0.12 14.83
CA ALA A 99 12.47 -0.32 16.27
C ALA A 99 11.03 -0.16 16.82
N GLU A 100 10.14 0.52 16.10
CA GLU A 100 8.73 0.72 16.48
C GLU A 100 7.81 -0.35 15.90
N GLY A 101 8.35 -1.27 15.09
CA GLY A 101 7.58 -2.29 14.39
C GLY A 101 6.76 -1.72 13.23
N ASP A 102 7.27 -0.68 12.57
CA ASP A 102 6.90 -0.27 11.23
C ASP A 102 7.86 -0.90 10.19
N CYS A 103 7.50 -0.86 8.91
CA CYS A 103 8.34 -1.32 7.82
C CYS A 103 7.97 -0.65 6.49
N PRO A 104 8.90 -0.60 5.52
CA PRO A 104 8.65 -0.02 4.21
C PRO A 104 7.54 -0.73 3.43
N VAL A 105 6.87 0.06 2.60
CA VAL A 105 5.87 -0.39 1.62
C VAL A 105 6.48 -0.32 0.24
N TYR A 106 6.33 -1.41 -0.51
CA TYR A 106 6.74 -1.53 -1.90
C TYR A 106 5.55 -1.89 -2.79
N THR A 107 5.71 -1.67 -4.09
CA THR A 107 4.87 -2.24 -5.13
C THR A 107 5.74 -3.00 -6.13
N CYS A 108 5.14 -3.86 -6.95
CA CYS A 108 5.81 -4.37 -8.15
C CYS A 108 4.80 -4.86 -9.18
N MET A 109 5.13 -4.69 -10.46
CA MET A 109 4.33 -5.26 -11.55
C MET A 109 4.38 -6.78 -11.53
N LEU A 110 3.20 -7.42 -11.51
CA LEU A 110 3.07 -8.87 -11.66
C LEU A 110 3.09 -9.28 -13.14
N GLY A 111 3.39 -10.55 -13.43
CA GLY A 111 3.37 -11.09 -14.79
C GLY A 111 4.62 -10.80 -15.63
N THR A 112 5.67 -10.23 -15.03
CA THR A 112 6.98 -10.02 -15.66
C THR A 112 7.93 -11.18 -15.35
N ASP A 113 9.02 -11.31 -16.12
CA ASP A 113 10.05 -12.34 -15.91
C ASP A 113 10.77 -12.26 -14.55
N SER A 114 10.75 -11.07 -13.93
CA SER A 114 11.41 -10.83 -12.64
C SER A 114 10.68 -9.76 -11.85
N LEU A 115 10.33 -10.06 -10.61
CA LEU A 115 9.75 -9.07 -9.71
C LEU A 115 10.78 -7.99 -9.37
N LYS A 116 10.42 -6.73 -9.62
CA LYS A 116 11.22 -5.55 -9.29
C LYS A 116 10.43 -4.68 -8.30
N PRO A 117 10.68 -4.83 -6.99
CA PRO A 117 10.04 -3.99 -5.98
C PRO A 117 10.48 -2.53 -6.10
N GLU A 118 9.51 -1.64 -6.15
CA GLU A 118 9.70 -0.19 -6.15
C GLU A 118 9.21 0.38 -4.82
N LEU A 119 10.03 1.24 -4.20
CA LEU A 119 9.73 1.78 -2.88
C LEU A 119 8.60 2.80 -3.00
N CYS A 120 7.48 2.52 -2.33
CA CYS A 120 6.35 3.45 -2.23
C CYS A 120 6.49 4.33 -0.98
N ALA A 121 6.95 3.78 0.13
CA ALA A 121 7.23 4.53 1.35
C ALA A 121 8.21 3.78 2.25
N SER A 122 9.00 4.50 3.03
CA SER A 122 10.00 3.97 3.97
C SER A 122 9.36 3.38 5.22
N SER A 123 8.08 3.67 5.47
CA SER A 123 7.25 3.11 6.54
C SER A 123 5.78 3.04 6.11
N PHE A 124 4.98 2.18 6.74
CA PHE A 124 3.54 2.13 6.54
C PHE A 124 2.87 3.43 6.99
N GLN A 125 3.34 4.04 8.08
CA GLN A 125 2.82 5.35 8.49
C GLN A 125 3.04 6.42 7.41
N GLN A 126 4.23 6.49 6.81
CA GLN A 126 4.49 7.43 5.72
C GLN A 126 3.65 7.11 4.49
N PHE A 127 3.45 5.82 4.17
CA PHE A 127 2.58 5.40 3.09
C PHE A 127 1.18 5.99 3.23
N LEU A 128 0.53 5.83 4.40
CA LEU A 128 -0.78 6.41 4.66
C LEU A 128 -0.79 7.94 4.54
N ARG A 129 0.27 8.63 4.99
CA ARG A 129 0.39 10.09 4.86
C ARG A 129 0.55 10.52 3.40
N ILE A 130 1.30 9.78 2.60
CA ILE A 130 1.42 10.02 1.15
C ILE A 130 0.05 9.85 0.51
N LEU A 131 -0.64 8.74 0.74
CA LEU A 131 -1.99 8.50 0.19
C LEU A 131 -2.97 9.63 0.54
N ALA A 132 -3.03 10.03 1.81
CA ALA A 132 -3.90 11.12 2.25
C ALA A 132 -3.53 12.46 1.58
N THR A 133 -2.23 12.76 1.50
CA THR A 133 -1.73 13.99 0.85
C THR A 133 -2.04 13.99 -0.65
N SER A 134 -1.92 12.83 -1.32
CA SER A 134 -2.27 12.67 -2.73
C SER A 134 -3.76 12.93 -2.96
N MET A 135 -4.63 12.47 -2.06
CA MET A 135 -6.07 12.76 -2.10
C MET A 135 -6.37 14.25 -1.92
N GLU A 136 -5.69 14.91 -0.99
CA GLU A 136 -5.83 16.36 -0.79
C GLU A 136 -5.43 17.14 -2.05
N VAL A 137 -4.31 16.77 -2.69
CA VAL A 137 -3.88 17.38 -3.95
C VAL A 137 -4.91 17.11 -5.05
N ALA A 138 -5.42 15.87 -5.16
CA ALA A 138 -6.39 15.47 -6.18
C ALA A 138 -7.71 16.25 -6.07
N SER A 139 -8.12 16.65 -4.86
CA SER A 139 -9.33 17.45 -4.66
C SER A 139 -9.31 18.81 -5.40
N GLY A 140 -8.11 19.30 -5.77
CA GLY A 140 -7.94 20.51 -6.56
C GLY A 140 -8.19 20.36 -8.07
N PHE A 141 -8.27 19.12 -8.60
CA PHE A 141 -8.39 18.85 -10.04
C PHE A 141 -9.84 18.62 -10.51
N GLY A 142 -10.80 18.50 -9.59
CA GLY A 142 -12.23 18.32 -9.93
C GLY A 142 -12.62 16.90 -10.40
N GLU A 143 -13.87 16.71 -10.81
CA GLU A 143 -14.43 15.42 -11.28
C GLU A 143 -14.37 15.26 -12.82
N ALA A 144 -13.70 16.17 -13.53
CA ALA A 144 -13.59 16.12 -14.98
C ALA A 144 -12.72 14.93 -15.46
N VAL A 145 -12.84 14.59 -16.74
CA VAL A 145 -11.90 13.65 -17.38
C VAL A 145 -10.54 14.32 -17.36
N LEU A 146 -9.62 13.75 -16.58
CA LEU A 146 -8.25 14.20 -16.44
C LEU A 146 -7.48 13.81 -17.69
N ASP A 147 -6.73 14.76 -18.26
CA ASP A 147 -5.83 14.50 -19.38
C ASP A 147 -4.37 14.31 -18.91
N ASP A 148 -3.47 14.06 -19.87
CA ASP A 148 -2.05 13.83 -19.57
C ASP A 148 -1.38 15.08 -18.93
N ASP A 149 -1.88 16.29 -19.22
CA ASP A 149 -1.35 17.54 -18.64
C ASP A 149 -1.80 17.68 -17.17
N ASP A 150 -3.00 17.24 -16.83
CA ASP A 150 -3.49 17.15 -15.44
C ASP A 150 -2.66 16.15 -14.63
N GLU A 151 -2.32 15.00 -15.19
CA GLU A 151 -1.45 14.01 -14.52
C GLU A 151 -0.05 14.57 -14.23
N ALA A 152 0.56 15.24 -15.21
CA ALA A 152 1.86 15.88 -15.03
C ALA A 152 1.80 16.97 -13.94
N THR A 153 0.79 17.83 -14.00
CA THR A 153 0.56 18.89 -13.01
C THR A 153 0.34 18.32 -11.60
N PHE A 154 -0.39 17.21 -11.50
CA PHE A 154 -0.59 16.49 -10.23
C PHE A 154 0.73 15.99 -9.65
N ARG A 155 1.56 15.32 -10.47
CA ARG A 155 2.89 14.81 -10.06
C ARG A 155 3.81 15.94 -9.60
N GLU A 156 3.87 17.03 -10.35
CA GLU A 156 4.66 18.22 -9.99
C GLU A 156 4.20 18.84 -8.66
N THR A 157 2.90 18.91 -8.42
CA THR A 157 2.32 19.46 -7.19
C THR A 157 2.55 18.54 -5.98
N LEU A 158 2.51 17.22 -6.20
CA LEU A 158 2.66 16.20 -5.16
C LEU A 158 4.14 16.03 -4.73
N ALA A 159 5.08 16.10 -5.66
CA ALA A 159 6.51 15.86 -5.43
C ALA A 159 7.11 16.60 -4.22
N PRO A 160 6.95 17.94 -4.05
CA PRO A 160 7.51 18.64 -2.89
C PRO A 160 6.89 18.21 -1.55
N LYS A 161 5.62 17.78 -1.56
CA LYS A 161 4.94 17.27 -0.36
C LYS A 161 5.48 15.90 0.02
N ILE A 162 5.67 15.00 -0.96
CA ILE A 162 6.31 13.71 -0.74
C ILE A 162 7.73 13.90 -0.24
N LYS A 163 8.52 14.85 -0.78
CA LYS A 163 9.86 15.15 -0.27
C LYS A 163 9.89 15.40 1.25
N THR A 164 8.86 16.09 1.74
CA THR A 164 8.72 16.47 3.15
C THR A 164 8.27 15.29 4.02
N ILE A 165 7.43 14.40 3.47
CA ILE A 165 6.94 13.21 4.17
C ILE A 165 8.01 12.11 4.18
N ASP A 166 8.59 11.84 3.01
CA ASP A 166 9.53 10.76 2.73
C ASP A 166 10.39 11.05 1.48
N SER A 167 11.61 11.55 1.73
CA SER A 167 12.58 11.81 0.66
C SER A 167 13.09 10.56 -0.07
N ALA A 168 12.96 9.37 0.49
CA ALA A 168 13.35 8.13 -0.19
C ALA A 168 12.25 7.69 -1.16
N ALA A 169 10.98 7.81 -0.77
CA ALA A 169 9.85 7.60 -1.67
C ALA A 169 9.90 8.52 -2.90
N LEU A 170 10.20 9.81 -2.70
CA LEU A 170 10.37 10.74 -3.83
C LEU A 170 11.48 10.28 -4.79
N ARG A 171 12.63 9.87 -4.25
CA ARG A 171 13.75 9.40 -5.09
C ARG A 171 13.46 8.10 -5.81
N ALA A 172 12.55 7.28 -5.28
CA ALA A 172 12.13 6.05 -5.92
C ALA A 172 11.21 6.28 -7.13
N GLY A 173 10.56 7.45 -7.23
CA GLY A 173 9.82 7.86 -8.42
C GLY A 173 8.45 7.21 -8.61
N HIS A 174 8.00 6.32 -7.71
CA HIS A 174 6.70 5.65 -7.85
C HIS A 174 5.52 6.63 -7.98
N TRP A 175 5.55 7.71 -7.20
CA TRP A 175 4.46 8.69 -7.13
C TRP A 175 4.62 9.92 -8.03
N THR A 176 5.79 10.09 -8.64
CA THR A 176 6.20 11.33 -9.31
C THR A 176 6.83 11.03 -10.65
#